data_AF-A0A975MKQ0-F1
#
_entry.id   AF-A0A975MKQ0-F1
#
_cell.length_a   1.000
_cell.length_b   1.000
_cell.length_c   1.000
_cell.angle_alpha   90.00
_cell.angle_beta   90.00
_cell.angle_gamma   90.00
#
_symmetry.space_group_name_H-M   'P 1'
#
loop_
_entity.id
_entity.type
_entity.pdbx_description
1 polymer ?
#
loop_
_entity_poly.entity_id
_entity_poly.type
_entity_poly.pdbx_seq_one_letter_code
_entity_poly.pdbx_strand_id
1 'polypeptide(L)'
;MIFNHVCLRPVIWLLLLANTTAFAGEPKSGDGGAAIKKAQGLIRQLSQEKTALEAEKTALLADKNQLEDKLKALESTVKKLEPLQGEVERYKSGLESVKTSLESQLGQERQRQQALLQKHNDVVGKANSIFADNQLLVQAVKEREAWINQCSSRNQELRQLNQDLLARYKDKGLWQHVLELDSVTGIGKIEAESVAEEYRYKLQQLKITPFKAAEDKSAADAPAEQPVETPAAAEANP
;
A
#
# COMPACT_ATOMS: atom_id res chain seq x y z
N MET A 1 33.89 15.77 42.04
CA MET A 1 35.31 15.44 41.79
C MET A 1 35.85 16.54 40.88
N ILE A 2 36.38 17.66 41.40
CA ILE A 2 37.72 17.83 42.03
C ILE A 2 38.79 17.65 40.92
N PHE A 3 39.68 18.54 40.48
CA PHE A 3 40.35 19.81 40.89
C PHE A 3 40.59 20.61 39.58
N ASN A 4 40.41 21.93 39.39
CA ASN A 4 40.88 23.13 40.09
C ASN A 4 42.38 23.47 39.92
N HIS A 5 42.63 24.75 39.61
CA HIS A 5 43.87 25.53 39.79
C HIS A 5 44.92 25.63 38.67
N VAL A 6 44.73 26.65 37.82
CA VAL A 6 45.79 27.63 37.52
C VAL A 6 46.08 28.40 38.82
N CYS A 7 47.24 28.15 39.40
CA CYS A 7 47.80 28.85 40.56
C CYS A 7 49.18 29.38 40.11
N LEU A 8 49.42 30.69 40.16
CA LEU A 8 49.96 31.39 41.33
C LEU A 8 51.46 31.65 41.10
N ARG A 9 51.77 32.85 40.58
CA ARG A 9 52.99 33.60 40.93
C ARG A 9 53.20 33.47 42.44
N PRO A 10 54.43 33.38 42.99
CA PRO A 10 55.06 34.66 43.32
C PRO A 10 56.59 34.64 43.58
N VAL A 11 57.10 35.83 43.95
CA VAL A 11 58.08 36.02 45.06
C VAL A 11 59.53 35.57 44.79
N ILE A 12 60.61 36.23 45.21
CA ILE A 12 60.90 37.50 45.89
C ILE A 12 62.41 37.41 46.23
N TRP A 13 63.07 38.54 46.48
CA TRP A 13 64.29 38.66 47.32
C TRP A 13 65.62 38.19 46.69
N LEU A 14 66.79 38.79 46.91
CA LEU A 14 67.24 39.64 48.02
C LEU A 14 68.62 40.28 47.77
N LEU A 15 68.80 41.45 48.40
CA LEU A 15 70.00 42.10 48.99
C LEU A 15 71.34 42.15 48.22
N LEU A 16 71.91 43.33 47.97
CA LEU A 16 72.63 44.23 48.91
C LEU A 16 74.04 43.71 49.22
N LEU A 17 75.07 44.47 48.81
CA LEU A 17 76.06 45.07 49.70
C LEU A 17 77.07 45.91 48.93
N ALA A 18 77.36 47.06 49.53
CA ALA A 18 78.35 48.04 49.11
C ALA A 18 79.78 47.51 49.24
N ASN A 19 80.70 48.02 48.41
CA ASN A 19 81.89 48.66 48.96
C ASN A 19 82.56 49.62 47.97
N THR A 20 82.99 50.72 48.55
CA THR A 20 83.81 51.80 48.01
C THR A 20 85.26 51.37 47.85
N THR A 21 85.96 51.87 46.82
CA THR A 21 87.27 52.55 46.94
C THR A 21 87.63 53.24 45.63
N ALA A 22 88.05 54.49 45.75
CA ALA A 22 88.56 55.35 44.70
C ALA A 22 89.96 54.92 44.22
N PHE A 23 90.27 55.20 42.95
CA PHE A 23 91.57 55.77 42.58
C PHE A 23 91.41 56.62 41.31
N ALA A 24 91.79 57.89 41.43
CA ALA A 24 91.94 58.82 40.33
C ALA A 24 93.24 58.54 39.58
N GLY A 25 93.21 58.68 38.26
CA GLY A 25 94.37 58.56 37.38
C GLY A 25 93.99 58.80 35.93
N GLU A 26 93.93 60.07 35.53
CA GLU A 26 93.95 60.52 34.14
C GLU A 26 95.05 61.59 34.01
N PRO A 27 95.50 61.99 32.82
CA PRO A 27 95.43 61.35 31.51
C PRO A 27 96.80 61.37 30.80
N LYS A 28 96.93 60.66 29.66
CA LYS A 28 97.75 61.18 28.56
C LYS A 28 97.30 60.62 27.22
N SER A 29 96.74 61.52 26.42
CA SER A 29 96.27 61.32 25.06
C SER A 29 97.42 61.00 24.11
N GLY A 30 97.31 59.87 23.41
CA GLY A 30 98.01 59.58 22.17
C GLY A 30 96.95 59.30 21.10
N ASP A 31 96.96 60.08 20.01
CA ASP A 31 95.97 60.14 18.94
C ASP A 31 95.76 58.80 18.18
N GLY A 32 96.67 57.84 18.32
CA GLY A 32 96.47 56.46 17.85
C GLY A 32 95.48 55.62 18.68
N GLY A 33 95.25 55.96 19.95
CA GLY A 33 94.40 55.20 20.87
C GLY A 33 92.90 55.36 20.61
N ALA A 34 92.46 56.49 20.04
CA ALA A 34 91.05 56.74 19.72
C ALA A 34 90.59 55.92 18.50
N ALA A 35 91.44 55.79 17.48
CA ALA A 35 91.20 54.94 16.32
C ALA A 35 91.17 53.44 16.70
N ILE A 36 92.09 53.01 17.57
CA ILE A 36 92.12 51.62 18.08
C ILE A 36 90.87 51.30 18.92
N LYS A 37 90.41 52.21 19.78
CA LYS A 37 89.16 52.04 20.55
C LYS A 37 87.92 51.96 19.64
N LYS A 38 87.85 52.75 18.56
CA LYS A 38 86.76 52.66 17.56
C LYS A 38 86.80 51.33 16.80
N ALA A 39 87.99 50.87 16.39
CA ALA A 39 88.16 49.57 15.74
C ALA A 39 87.78 48.39 16.67
N GLN A 40 88.15 48.46 17.96
CA GLN A 40 87.77 47.46 18.96
C GLN A 40 86.26 47.45 19.24
N GLY A 41 85.61 48.63 19.23
CA GLY A 41 84.16 48.76 19.30
C GLY A 41 83.43 48.12 18.10
N LEU A 42 83.93 48.36 16.88
CA LEU A 42 83.41 47.75 15.66
C LEU A 42 83.57 46.22 15.65
N ILE A 43 84.73 45.70 16.08
CA ILE A 43 84.94 44.24 16.22
C ILE A 43 83.94 43.63 17.20
N ARG A 44 83.63 44.33 18.31
CA ARG A 44 82.64 43.87 19.28
C ARG A 44 81.21 43.89 18.72
N GLN A 45 80.84 44.93 17.96
CA GLN A 45 79.55 45.00 17.26
C GLN A 45 79.42 43.88 16.22
N LEU A 46 80.43 43.70 15.36
CA LEU A 46 80.44 42.62 14.38
C LEU A 46 80.41 41.23 15.04
N SER A 47 81.07 41.06 16.19
CA SER A 47 80.96 39.83 16.97
C SER A 47 79.55 39.61 17.51
N GLN A 48 78.87 40.66 17.98
CA GLN A 48 77.49 40.57 18.48
C GLN A 48 76.50 40.28 17.34
N GLU A 49 76.64 40.95 16.20
CA GLU A 49 75.85 40.70 14.99
C GLU A 49 76.08 39.28 14.46
N LYS A 50 77.33 38.79 14.46
CA LYS A 50 77.63 37.41 14.09
C LYS A 50 76.94 36.42 15.02
N THR A 51 76.99 36.63 16.34
CA THR A 51 76.30 35.75 17.30
C THR A 51 74.78 35.83 17.15
N ALA A 52 74.22 37.01 16.85
CA ALA A 52 72.79 37.19 16.61
C ALA A 52 72.35 36.48 15.32
N LEU A 53 73.09 36.64 14.22
CA LEU A 53 72.83 35.95 12.94
C LEU A 53 73.00 34.43 13.05
N GLU A 54 73.98 33.95 13.81
CA GLU A 54 74.14 32.52 14.09
C GLU A 54 72.95 31.99 14.90
N ALA A 55 72.47 32.73 15.91
CA ALA A 55 71.27 32.38 16.66
C ALA A 55 70.01 32.37 15.77
N GLU A 56 69.80 33.39 14.94
CA GLU A 56 68.69 33.46 13.99
C GLU A 56 68.74 32.31 12.97
N LYS A 57 69.94 31.99 12.45
CA LYS A 57 70.11 30.85 11.54
C LYS A 57 69.73 29.53 12.22
N THR A 58 70.11 29.33 13.48
CA THR A 58 69.71 28.12 14.23
C THR A 58 68.20 28.08 14.51
N ALA A 59 67.58 29.22 14.82
CA ALA A 59 66.13 29.33 15.01
C ALA A 59 65.38 29.03 13.70
N LEU A 60 65.79 29.62 12.58
CA LEU A 60 65.19 29.37 11.27
C LEU A 60 65.36 27.92 10.82
N LEU A 61 66.49 27.27 11.14
CA LEU A 61 66.67 25.85 10.88
C LEU A 61 65.75 24.98 11.75
N ALA A 62 65.54 25.34 13.02
CA ALA A 62 64.60 24.65 13.89
C ALA A 62 63.15 24.80 13.39
N ASP A 63 62.74 26.00 13.00
CA ASP A 63 61.42 26.27 12.44
C ASP A 63 61.21 25.53 11.12
N LYS A 64 62.22 25.51 10.25
CA LYS A 64 62.18 24.75 8.99
C LYS A 64 61.95 23.26 9.27
N ASN A 65 62.72 22.67 10.18
CA ASN A 65 62.56 21.25 10.53
C ASN A 65 61.16 20.98 11.12
N GLN A 66 60.66 21.87 12.00
CA GLN A 66 59.33 21.74 12.57
C GLN A 66 58.21 21.84 11.51
N LEU A 67 58.36 22.75 10.53
CA LEU A 67 57.42 22.87 9.42
C LEU A 67 57.47 21.65 8.50
N GLU A 68 58.66 21.12 8.20
CA GLU A 68 58.83 19.89 7.42
C GLU A 68 58.16 18.68 8.10
N ASP A 69 58.28 18.55 9.42
CA ASP A 69 57.64 17.49 10.19
C ASP A 69 56.10 17.63 10.19
N LYS A 70 55.59 18.85 10.34
CA LYS A 70 54.15 19.14 10.22
C LYS A 70 53.63 18.81 8.82
N LEU A 71 54.38 19.17 7.78
CA LEU A 71 54.03 18.89 6.38
C LEU A 71 53.94 17.38 6.15
N LYS A 72 54.95 16.60 6.57
CA LYS A 72 54.92 15.14 6.50
C LYS A 72 53.74 14.53 7.27
N ALA A 73 53.43 15.06 8.45
CA ALA A 73 52.27 14.62 9.23
C ALA A 73 50.95 14.88 8.49
N LEU A 74 50.77 16.08 7.93
CA LEU A 74 49.60 16.47 7.12
C LEU A 74 49.49 15.64 5.83
N GLU A 75 50.59 15.38 5.13
CA GLU A 75 50.57 14.48 3.96
C GLU A 75 50.15 13.06 4.35
N SER A 76 50.61 12.57 5.50
CA SER A 76 50.21 11.25 5.99
C SER A 76 48.73 11.17 6.36
N THR A 77 48.14 12.25 6.88
CA THR A 77 46.71 12.29 7.18
C THR A 77 45.90 12.40 5.89
N VAL A 78 46.28 13.25 4.95
CA VAL A 78 45.61 13.36 3.63
C VAL A 78 45.58 12.00 2.91
N LYS A 79 46.71 11.29 2.87
CA LYS A 79 46.79 9.93 2.29
C LYS A 79 45.88 8.92 2.97
N LYS A 80 45.55 9.11 4.25
CA LYS A 80 44.60 8.27 4.99
C LYS A 80 43.15 8.69 4.74
N LEU A 81 42.87 9.98 4.53
CA LEU A 81 41.50 10.47 4.30
C LEU A 81 40.99 10.16 2.88
N GLU A 82 41.86 10.15 1.88
CA GLU A 82 41.50 9.86 0.48
C GLU A 82 40.75 8.53 0.28
N PRO A 83 41.21 7.38 0.82
CA PRO A 83 40.44 6.13 0.71
C PRO A 83 39.11 6.17 1.49
N LEU A 84 39.07 6.86 2.63
CA LEU A 84 37.84 7.00 3.42
C LEU A 84 36.77 7.79 2.65
N GLN A 85 37.16 8.80 1.88
CA GLN A 85 36.22 9.54 1.03
C GLN A 85 35.61 8.62 -0.04
N GLY A 86 36.43 7.78 -0.68
CA GLY A 86 35.95 6.79 -1.65
C GLY A 86 35.03 5.73 -1.03
N GLU A 87 35.31 5.29 0.20
CA GLU A 87 34.42 4.39 0.94
C GLU A 87 33.08 5.04 1.25
N VAL A 88 33.07 6.30 1.72
CA VAL A 88 31.83 7.04 2.00
C VAL A 88 30.99 7.20 0.74
N GLU A 89 31.59 7.49 -0.40
CA GLU A 89 30.87 7.57 -1.68
C GLU A 89 30.27 6.23 -2.10
N ARG A 90 31.00 5.12 -1.90
CA ARG A 90 30.48 3.76 -2.14
C ARG A 90 29.33 3.40 -1.20
N TYR A 91 29.42 3.75 0.08
CA TYR A 91 28.32 3.50 1.02
C TYR A 91 27.09 4.34 0.67
N LYS A 92 27.27 5.60 0.26
CA LYS A 92 26.16 6.45 -0.20
C LYS A 92 25.48 5.88 -1.43
N SER A 93 26.24 5.48 -2.46
CA SER A 93 25.65 4.88 -3.66
C SER A 93 24.97 3.55 -3.37
N GLY A 94 25.57 2.71 -2.51
CA GLY A 94 24.95 1.49 -2.01
C GLY A 94 23.63 1.75 -1.28
N LEU A 95 23.59 2.74 -0.38
CA LEU A 95 22.40 3.10 0.35
C LEU A 95 21.28 3.61 -0.57
N GLU A 96 21.60 4.46 -1.54
CA GLU A 96 20.62 4.95 -2.52
C GLU A 96 20.08 3.81 -3.40
N SER A 97 20.93 2.83 -3.78
CA SER A 97 20.48 1.65 -4.52
C SER A 97 19.51 0.77 -3.72
N VAL A 98 19.79 0.59 -2.42
CA VAL A 98 18.91 -0.19 -1.52
C VAL A 98 17.60 0.56 -1.29
N LYS A 99 17.67 1.87 -1.06
CA LYS A 99 16.50 2.73 -0.88
C LYS A 99 15.58 2.69 -2.09
N THR A 100 16.11 2.91 -3.29
CA THR A 100 15.33 2.86 -4.54
C THR A 100 14.73 1.47 -4.79
N SER A 101 15.48 0.39 -4.51
CA SER A 101 14.96 -0.97 -4.58
C SER A 101 13.81 -1.20 -3.60
N LEU A 102 13.94 -0.76 -2.36
CA LEU A 102 12.89 -0.89 -1.34
C LEU A 102 11.65 -0.07 -1.69
N GLU A 103 11.82 1.17 -2.16
CA GLU A 103 10.72 2.02 -2.62
C GLU A 103 9.97 1.37 -3.79
N SER A 104 10.70 0.77 -4.74
CA SER A 104 10.10 0.04 -5.86
C SER A 104 9.32 -1.19 -5.40
N GLN A 105 9.91 -2.01 -4.54
CA GLN A 105 9.24 -3.20 -3.97
C GLN A 105 7.98 -2.82 -3.19
N LEU A 106 8.05 -1.77 -2.39
CA LEU A 106 6.93 -1.29 -1.59
C LEU A 106 5.82 -0.74 -2.50
N GLY A 107 6.18 -0.04 -3.59
CA GLY A 107 5.24 0.38 -4.63
C GLY A 107 4.53 -0.80 -5.30
N GLN A 108 5.29 -1.82 -5.72
CA GLN A 108 4.74 -3.03 -6.33
C GLN A 108 3.82 -3.80 -5.37
N GLU A 109 4.21 -3.95 -4.11
CA GLU A 109 3.42 -4.66 -3.10
C GLU A 109 2.11 -3.93 -2.83
N ARG A 110 2.13 -2.60 -2.71
CA ARG A 110 0.90 -1.79 -2.59
C ARG A 110 -0.02 -1.97 -3.79
N GLN A 111 0.53 -1.95 -5.00
CA GLN A 111 -0.24 -2.14 -6.23
C GLN A 111 -0.87 -3.54 -6.28
N ARG A 112 -0.11 -4.58 -5.89
CA ARG A 112 -0.60 -5.96 -5.81
C ARG A 112 -1.72 -6.10 -4.78
N GLN A 113 -1.57 -5.50 -3.61
CA GLN A 113 -2.60 -5.51 -2.57
C GLN A 113 -3.89 -4.81 -3.04
N GLN A 114 -3.78 -3.66 -3.69
CA GLN A 114 -4.93 -2.96 -4.27
C GLN A 114 -5.62 -3.80 -5.35
N ALA A 115 -4.86 -4.42 -6.25
CA ALA A 115 -5.41 -5.30 -7.28
C ALA A 115 -6.14 -6.51 -6.66
N LEU A 116 -5.60 -7.09 -5.58
CA LEU A 116 -6.24 -8.21 -4.88
C LEU A 116 -7.55 -7.78 -4.21
N LEU A 117 -7.58 -6.61 -3.59
CA LEU A 117 -8.81 -6.05 -2.99
C LEU A 117 -9.88 -5.77 -4.06
N GLN A 118 -9.49 -5.24 -5.22
CA GLN A 118 -10.41 -5.05 -6.34
C GLN A 118 -10.99 -6.39 -6.80
N LYS A 119 -10.14 -7.39 -7.04
CA LYS A 119 -10.58 -8.74 -7.41
C LYS A 119 -11.50 -9.36 -6.37
N HIS A 120 -11.21 -9.16 -5.08
CA HIS A 120 -12.07 -9.66 -4.02
C HIS A 120 -13.45 -9.02 -4.06
N ASN A 121 -13.52 -7.69 -4.18
CA ASN A 121 -14.78 -6.96 -4.29
C ASN A 121 -15.57 -7.36 -5.54
N ASP A 122 -14.90 -7.57 -6.68
CA ASP A 122 -15.52 -8.04 -7.92
C ASP A 122 -16.15 -9.43 -7.74
N VAL A 123 -15.42 -10.36 -7.10
CA VAL A 123 -15.91 -11.73 -6.86
C VAL A 123 -17.10 -11.71 -5.89
N VAL A 124 -17.03 -10.91 -4.82
CA VAL A 124 -18.15 -10.75 -3.88
C VAL A 124 -19.37 -10.12 -4.57
N GLY A 125 -19.16 -9.11 -5.41
CA GLY A 125 -20.21 -8.49 -6.21
C GLY A 125 -20.91 -9.49 -7.13
N LYS A 126 -20.12 -10.31 -7.85
CA LYS A 126 -20.65 -11.38 -8.71
C LYS A 126 -21.36 -12.49 -7.93
N ALA A 127 -20.84 -12.87 -6.77
CA ALA A 127 -21.51 -13.87 -5.93
C ALA A 127 -22.90 -13.36 -5.49
N ASN A 128 -22.97 -12.11 -5.04
CA ASN A 128 -24.23 -11.49 -4.64
C ASN A 128 -25.23 -11.38 -5.78
N SER A 129 -24.80 -11.03 -7.00
CA SER A 129 -25.70 -11.00 -8.17
C SER A 129 -26.23 -12.39 -8.50
N ILE A 130 -25.37 -13.42 -8.48
CA ILE A 130 -25.79 -14.80 -8.71
C ILE A 130 -26.80 -15.27 -7.66
N PHE A 131 -26.62 -14.90 -6.38
CA PHE A 131 -27.60 -15.23 -5.34
C PHE A 131 -28.95 -14.54 -5.58
N ALA A 132 -28.94 -13.27 -5.98
CA ALA A 132 -30.17 -12.55 -6.31
C ALA A 132 -30.89 -13.16 -7.52
N ASP A 133 -30.14 -13.50 -8.58
CA ASP A 133 -30.69 -14.14 -9.78
C ASP A 133 -31.24 -15.53 -9.48
N ASN A 134 -30.53 -16.32 -8.67
CA ASN A 134 -30.98 -17.64 -8.27
C ASN A 134 -32.28 -17.55 -7.45
N GLN A 135 -32.37 -16.59 -6.53
CA GLN A 135 -33.60 -16.36 -5.77
C GLN A 135 -34.78 -15.98 -6.68
N LEU A 136 -34.56 -15.13 -7.69
CA LEU A 136 -35.58 -14.76 -8.67
C LEU A 136 -36.02 -15.98 -9.50
N LEU A 137 -35.08 -16.79 -9.98
CA LEU A 137 -35.37 -18.01 -10.75
C LEU A 137 -36.17 -19.01 -9.91
N VAL A 138 -35.80 -19.20 -8.64
CA VAL A 138 -36.54 -20.07 -7.72
C VAL A 138 -37.96 -19.56 -7.50
N GLN A 139 -38.16 -18.25 -7.36
CA GLN A 139 -39.50 -17.66 -7.25
C GLN A 139 -40.32 -17.88 -8.53
N ALA A 140 -39.75 -17.61 -9.70
CA ALA A 140 -40.42 -17.83 -10.99
C ALA A 140 -40.79 -19.30 -11.22
N VAL A 141 -39.92 -20.24 -10.80
CA VAL A 141 -40.22 -21.68 -10.86
C VAL A 141 -41.37 -22.03 -9.92
N LYS A 142 -41.36 -21.54 -8.67
CA LYS A 142 -42.46 -21.78 -7.71
C LYS A 142 -43.80 -21.24 -8.23
N GLU A 143 -43.82 -20.07 -8.84
CA GLU A 143 -45.03 -19.51 -9.45
C GLU A 143 -45.55 -20.37 -10.60
N ARG A 144 -44.65 -20.83 -11.48
CA ARG A 144 -45.01 -21.74 -12.58
C ARG A 144 -45.52 -23.08 -12.07
N GLU A 145 -44.87 -23.66 -11.07
CA GLU A 145 -45.32 -24.91 -10.43
C GLU A 145 -46.71 -24.75 -9.80
N ALA A 146 -46.96 -23.65 -9.09
CA ALA A 146 -48.27 -23.35 -8.52
C ALA A 146 -49.35 -23.25 -9.62
N TRP A 147 -49.04 -22.59 -10.74
CA TRP A 147 -49.94 -22.49 -11.88
C TRP A 147 -50.20 -23.84 -12.55
N ILE A 148 -49.17 -24.67 -12.76
CA ILE A 148 -49.31 -26.03 -13.30
C ILE A 148 -50.18 -26.89 -12.39
N ASN A 149 -49.98 -26.82 -11.08
CA ASN A 149 -50.78 -27.57 -10.10
C ASN A 149 -52.24 -27.13 -10.13
N GLN A 150 -52.50 -25.83 -10.22
CA GLN A 150 -53.86 -25.29 -10.35
C GLN A 150 -54.54 -25.75 -11.64
N CYS A 151 -53.84 -25.70 -12.77
CA CYS A 151 -54.33 -26.19 -14.06
C CYS A 151 -54.61 -27.70 -14.01
N SER A 152 -53.73 -28.49 -13.39
CA SER A 152 -53.90 -29.93 -13.20
C SER A 152 -55.14 -30.26 -12.36
N SER A 153 -55.34 -29.57 -11.22
CA SER A 153 -56.52 -29.72 -10.36
C SER A 153 -57.81 -29.44 -11.13
N ARG A 154 -57.89 -28.30 -11.82
CA ARG A 154 -59.07 -27.93 -12.62
C ARG A 154 -59.34 -28.93 -13.75
N ASN A 155 -58.30 -29.45 -14.40
CA ASN A 155 -58.46 -30.48 -15.42
C ASN A 155 -58.94 -31.83 -14.83
N GLN A 156 -58.55 -32.17 -13.61
CA GLN A 156 -59.08 -33.33 -12.89
C GLN A 156 -60.56 -33.10 -12.52
N GLU A 157 -60.89 -31.94 -11.97
CA GLU A 157 -62.26 -31.54 -11.63
C GLU A 157 -63.18 -31.55 -12.87
N LEU A 158 -62.71 -31.06 -14.02
CA LEU A 158 -63.45 -31.15 -15.29
C LEU A 158 -63.71 -32.59 -15.72
N ARG A 159 -62.73 -33.49 -15.57
CA ARG A 159 -62.92 -34.91 -15.89
C ARG A 159 -63.94 -35.56 -14.96
N GLN A 160 -63.85 -35.28 -13.66
CA GLN A 160 -64.82 -35.76 -12.67
C GLN A 160 -66.23 -35.24 -12.97
N LEU A 161 -66.36 -33.94 -13.25
CA LEU A 161 -67.65 -33.32 -13.61
C LEU A 161 -68.27 -33.95 -14.87
N ASN A 162 -67.46 -34.26 -15.88
CA ASN A 162 -67.92 -34.96 -17.08
C ASN A 162 -68.38 -36.39 -16.76
N GLN A 163 -67.65 -37.10 -15.89
CA GLN A 163 -68.06 -38.45 -15.44
C GLN A 163 -69.39 -38.39 -14.66
N ASP A 164 -69.55 -37.42 -13.77
CA ASP A 164 -70.78 -37.21 -13.00
C ASP A 164 -71.97 -36.86 -13.91
N LEU A 165 -71.76 -36.01 -14.91
CA LEU A 165 -72.78 -35.66 -15.90
C LEU A 165 -73.24 -36.90 -16.69
N LEU A 166 -72.28 -37.73 -17.14
CA LEU A 166 -72.58 -38.98 -17.85
C LEU A 166 -73.32 -39.98 -16.96
N ALA A 167 -72.95 -40.08 -15.68
CA ALA A 167 -73.64 -40.92 -14.71
C ALA A 167 -75.10 -40.47 -14.53
N ARG A 168 -75.33 -39.18 -14.25
CA ARG A 168 -76.68 -38.62 -14.12
C ARG A 168 -77.50 -38.74 -15.41
N TYR A 169 -76.87 -38.66 -16.59
CA TYR A 169 -77.57 -38.86 -17.86
C TYR A 169 -77.99 -40.33 -18.05
N LYS A 170 -77.15 -41.30 -17.66
CA LYS A 170 -77.55 -42.72 -17.62
C LYS A 170 -78.69 -42.94 -16.64
N ASP A 171 -78.62 -42.33 -15.46
CA ASP A 171 -79.71 -42.38 -14.48
C ASP A 171 -80.97 -41.69 -15.02
N LYS A 172 -80.85 -40.64 -15.85
CA LYS A 172 -82.00 -40.06 -16.57
C LYS A 172 -82.67 -41.05 -17.53
N GLY A 173 -81.95 -42.00 -18.10
CA GLY A 173 -82.57 -43.11 -18.84
C GLY A 173 -83.49 -43.96 -17.94
N LEU A 174 -83.15 -44.07 -16.65
CA LEU A 174 -84.00 -44.70 -15.63
C LEU A 174 -85.13 -43.75 -15.19
N TRP A 175 -84.88 -42.44 -15.09
CA TRP A 175 -85.91 -41.43 -14.79
C TRP A 175 -86.86 -41.16 -15.96
N GLN A 176 -86.51 -41.42 -17.21
CA GLN A 176 -87.42 -41.30 -18.36
C GLN A 176 -88.58 -42.30 -18.24
N HIS A 177 -88.33 -43.49 -17.70
CA HIS A 177 -89.38 -44.44 -17.34
C HIS A 177 -90.26 -43.95 -16.18
N VAL A 178 -89.79 -43.01 -15.35
CA VAL A 178 -90.56 -42.38 -14.28
C VAL A 178 -91.26 -41.10 -14.76
N LEU A 179 -90.68 -40.35 -15.70
CA LEU A 179 -91.26 -39.14 -16.30
C LEU A 179 -92.44 -39.43 -17.24
N GLU A 180 -92.50 -40.62 -17.84
CA GLU A 180 -93.73 -41.10 -18.50
C GLU A 180 -94.93 -41.16 -17.55
N LEU A 181 -94.70 -41.29 -16.23
CA LEU A 181 -95.75 -41.27 -15.21
C LEU A 181 -96.06 -39.86 -14.68
N ASP A 182 -95.25 -38.85 -14.98
CA ASP A 182 -95.24 -37.55 -14.28
C ASP A 182 -95.51 -36.33 -15.18
N SER A 183 -96.19 -36.53 -16.31
CA SER A 183 -96.55 -35.45 -17.24
C SER A 183 -97.53 -34.40 -16.67
N VAL A 184 -97.97 -34.56 -15.42
CA VAL A 184 -99.05 -33.75 -14.80
C VAL A 184 -98.51 -32.73 -13.78
N THR A 185 -97.36 -32.95 -13.14
CA THR A 185 -96.89 -32.08 -12.03
C THR A 185 -95.77 -31.10 -12.40
N GLY A 186 -95.00 -31.37 -13.47
CA GLY A 186 -93.96 -30.46 -13.99
C GLY A 186 -92.73 -30.28 -13.09
N ILE A 187 -92.64 -31.01 -11.96
CA ILE A 187 -91.57 -30.89 -10.96
C ILE A 187 -90.20 -31.24 -11.56
N GLY A 188 -90.14 -32.28 -12.40
CA GLY A 188 -88.90 -32.70 -13.07
C GLY A 188 -88.28 -31.65 -13.99
N LYS A 189 -89.05 -30.66 -14.47
CA LYS A 189 -88.53 -29.56 -15.30
C LYS A 189 -87.68 -28.59 -14.48
N ILE A 190 -88.13 -28.24 -13.27
CA ILE A 190 -87.42 -27.31 -12.38
C ILE A 190 -86.12 -27.95 -11.88
N GLU A 191 -86.15 -29.23 -11.53
CA GLU A 191 -84.94 -29.96 -11.15
C GLU A 191 -83.93 -30.06 -12.29
N ALA A 192 -84.39 -30.31 -13.52
CA ALA A 192 -83.51 -30.35 -14.69
C ALA A 192 -82.87 -28.98 -14.98
N GLU A 193 -83.61 -27.88 -14.82
CA GLU A 193 -83.10 -26.51 -14.96
C GLU A 193 -82.10 -26.18 -13.85
N SER A 194 -82.40 -26.48 -12.58
CA SER A 194 -81.50 -26.24 -11.45
C SER A 194 -80.17 -27.00 -11.59
N VAL A 195 -80.23 -28.28 -11.99
CA VAL A 195 -79.03 -29.08 -12.23
C VAL A 195 -78.23 -28.52 -13.42
N ALA A 196 -78.89 -28.13 -14.51
CA ALA A 196 -78.20 -27.52 -15.65
C ALA A 196 -77.50 -26.21 -15.28
N GLU A 197 -78.10 -25.38 -14.44
CA GLU A 197 -77.48 -24.18 -13.91
C GLU A 197 -76.27 -24.50 -13.02
N GLU A 198 -76.38 -25.47 -12.11
CA GLU A 198 -75.27 -25.88 -11.23
C GLU A 198 -74.03 -26.31 -12.05
N TYR A 199 -74.23 -27.09 -13.13
CA TYR A 199 -73.15 -27.47 -14.03
C TYR A 199 -72.60 -26.28 -14.83
N ARG A 200 -73.44 -25.32 -15.25
CA ARG A 200 -72.95 -24.08 -15.87
C ARG A 200 -72.05 -23.31 -14.92
N TYR A 201 -72.43 -23.18 -13.65
CA TYR A 201 -71.60 -22.50 -12.65
C TYR A 201 -70.26 -23.22 -12.44
N LYS A 202 -70.27 -24.55 -12.29
CA LYS A 202 -69.03 -25.34 -12.15
C LYS A 202 -68.12 -25.20 -13.36
N LEU A 203 -68.67 -25.27 -14.58
CA LEU A 203 -67.90 -25.07 -15.81
C LEU A 203 -67.35 -23.65 -15.96
N GLN A 204 -68.08 -22.63 -15.49
CA GLN A 204 -67.58 -21.26 -15.48
C GLN A 204 -66.44 -21.05 -14.48
N GLN A 205 -66.50 -21.67 -13.31
CA GLN A 205 -65.42 -21.61 -12.31
C GLN A 205 -64.16 -22.36 -12.76
N LEU A 206 -64.32 -23.43 -13.53
CA LEU A 206 -63.21 -24.24 -14.06
C LEU A 206 -62.56 -23.63 -15.32
N LYS A 207 -63.25 -22.71 -16.01
CA LYS A 207 -62.67 -22.00 -17.15
C LYS A 207 -61.53 -21.10 -16.70
N ILE A 208 -60.34 -21.40 -17.21
CA ILE A 208 -59.15 -20.56 -17.02
C ILE A 208 -59.17 -19.44 -18.07
N THR A 209 -58.74 -18.25 -17.69
CA THR A 209 -58.40 -17.18 -18.64
C THR A 209 -57.26 -17.64 -19.57
N PRO A 210 -57.38 -17.41 -20.89
CA PRO A 210 -56.33 -17.83 -21.82
C PRO A 210 -55.02 -17.10 -21.50
N PHE A 211 -53.92 -17.86 -21.48
CA PHE A 211 -52.58 -17.29 -21.36
C PHE A 211 -52.31 -16.40 -22.57
N LYS A 212 -52.16 -15.09 -22.34
CA LYS A 212 -51.70 -14.15 -23.34
C LYS A 212 -50.18 -14.08 -23.19
N ALA A 213 -49.45 -14.69 -24.12
CA ALA A 213 -48.00 -14.50 -24.20
C ALA A 213 -47.75 -12.99 -24.31
N ALA A 214 -46.99 -12.43 -23.36
CA ALA A 214 -46.56 -11.05 -23.45
C ALA A 214 -45.75 -10.92 -24.73
N GLU A 215 -46.17 -10.01 -25.61
CA GLU A 215 -45.44 -9.67 -26.83
C GLU A 215 -44.00 -9.26 -26.48
N ASP A 216 -43.06 -9.84 -27.21
CA ASP A 216 -41.63 -9.61 -27.11
C ASP A 216 -41.27 -8.11 -27.11
N LYS A 217 -40.90 -7.61 -25.95
CA LYS A 217 -40.04 -6.43 -25.81
C LYS A 217 -38.86 -6.77 -24.92
N SER A 218 -37.96 -7.60 -25.42
CA SER A 218 -36.53 -7.56 -25.07
C SER A 218 -35.71 -8.32 -26.11
N ALA A 219 -35.48 -7.67 -27.24
CA ALA A 219 -34.44 -8.08 -28.20
C ALA A 219 -33.47 -6.90 -28.46
N ALA A 220 -33.24 -6.06 -27.46
CA ALA A 220 -32.37 -4.88 -27.59
C ALA A 220 -31.31 -4.73 -26.48
N ASP A 221 -31.15 -5.71 -25.59
CA ASP A 221 -30.04 -5.68 -24.63
C ASP A 221 -29.57 -7.11 -24.33
N ALA A 222 -28.97 -7.74 -25.34
CA ALA A 222 -28.14 -8.92 -25.14
C ALA A 222 -26.68 -8.45 -25.08
N PRO A 223 -25.97 -8.61 -23.94
CA PRO A 223 -24.53 -8.40 -23.92
C PRO A 223 -23.87 -9.45 -24.81
N ALA A 224 -22.99 -8.99 -25.70
CA ALA A 224 -22.22 -9.81 -26.63
C ALA A 224 -21.55 -10.99 -25.92
N GLU A 225 -21.92 -12.19 -26.36
CA GLU A 225 -21.34 -13.45 -25.97
C GLU A 225 -19.89 -13.50 -26.50
N GLN A 226 -18.90 -13.40 -25.61
CA GLN A 226 -17.51 -13.67 -25.96
C GLN A 226 -17.29 -15.20 -26.04
N PRO A 227 -16.45 -15.70 -26.96
CA PRO A 227 -16.22 -17.13 -27.11
C PRO A 227 -15.48 -17.67 -25.89
N VAL A 228 -16.04 -18.71 -25.28
CA VAL A 228 -15.41 -19.49 -24.22
C VAL A 228 -14.30 -20.34 -24.84
N GLU A 229 -13.05 -19.94 -24.63
CA GLU A 229 -11.89 -20.81 -24.85
C GLU A 229 -12.01 -22.04 -23.92
N THR A 230 -11.98 -23.21 -24.54
CA THR A 230 -12.00 -24.51 -23.86
C THR A 230 -10.62 -24.76 -23.23
N PRO A 231 -10.48 -24.99 -21.91
CA PRO A 231 -9.20 -25.40 -21.37
C PRO A 231 -8.94 -26.86 -21.78
N ALA A 232 -7.82 -27.05 -22.46
CA ALA A 232 -7.28 -28.35 -22.86
C ALA A 232 -7.17 -29.29 -21.66
N ALA A 233 -7.70 -30.49 -21.84
CA ALA A 233 -7.55 -31.60 -20.92
C ALA A 233 -6.07 -31.90 -20.70
N ALA A 234 -5.63 -31.85 -19.45
CA ALA A 234 -4.37 -32.40 -19.00
C ALA A 234 -4.45 -33.93 -19.11
N GLU A 235 -3.85 -34.46 -20.18
CA GLU A 235 -3.59 -35.88 -20.33
C GLU A 235 -2.41 -36.24 -19.43
N ALA A 236 -2.74 -36.89 -18.31
CA ALA A 236 -1.78 -37.58 -17.46
C ALA A 236 -1.28 -38.83 -18.21
N ASN A 237 0.03 -39.03 -18.23
CA ASN A 237 0.63 -40.34 -18.53
C ASN A 237 1.69 -40.65 -17.45
N PRO A 238 1.89 -41.94 -17.12
CA PRO A 238 2.61 -42.41 -15.93
C PRO A 238 4.13 -42.26 -16.00
#